data_AF-A0A9D9Y159-F1
#
_entry.id   AF-A0A9D9Y159-F1
#
_cell.length_a   1.000
_cell.length_b   1.000
_cell.length_c   1.000
_cell.angle_alpha   90.00
_cell.angle_beta   90.00
_cell.angle_gamma   90.00
#
_symmetry.space_group_name_H-M   'P 1'
#
loop_
_entity.id
_entity.type
_entity.pdbx_description
1 polymer ?
#
loop_
_entity_poly.entity_id
_entity_poly.type
_entity_poly.pdbx_seq_one_letter_code
_entity_poly.pdbx_strand_id
1 'polypeptide(L)'
;MNRSLFLFYFLSISCCLVAQSPVGSWKVVSEINEWQGEKFDSHKALISQRPCAANINYVIHSDGTYRLDASKSGCDEKYIKIQEKLYSESVWTVSGDLITIGHKKAPSVGQKYKFSINGNRMVWKGTEGQGTITYQKI
;
A
#
# COMPACT_ATOMS: atom_id res chain seq x y z
N MET A 1 -52.04 20.23 33.79
CA MET A 1 -50.63 20.43 34.16
C MET A 1 -49.80 19.33 33.51
N ASN A 2 -49.00 19.75 32.53
CA ASN A 2 -47.91 19.08 31.79
C ASN A 2 -47.41 17.72 32.29
N ARG A 3 -47.20 16.80 31.33
CA ARG A 3 -45.85 16.47 30.85
C ARG A 3 -45.89 15.46 29.70
N SER A 4 -45.79 15.98 28.47
CA SER A 4 -45.37 15.21 27.30
C SER A 4 -43.95 14.68 27.55
N LEU A 5 -43.81 13.37 27.71
CA LEU A 5 -42.52 12.68 27.69
C LEU A 5 -42.21 12.31 26.24
N PHE A 6 -41.52 13.24 25.56
CA PHE A 6 -40.86 12.99 24.27
C PHE A 6 -39.71 12.02 24.50
N LEU A 7 -39.92 10.74 24.19
CA LEU A 7 -38.86 9.72 24.15
C LEU A 7 -38.12 9.86 22.81
N PHE A 8 -37.05 10.64 22.80
CA PHE A 8 -36.06 10.66 21.72
C PHE A 8 -35.26 9.36 21.74
N TYR A 9 -35.60 8.42 20.87
CA TYR A 9 -34.78 7.23 20.63
C TYR A 9 -33.58 7.64 19.77
N PHE A 10 -32.42 7.80 20.41
CA PHE A 10 -31.14 8.06 19.75
C PHE A 10 -30.81 6.86 18.85
N LEU A 11 -30.95 7.03 17.53
CA LEU A 11 -30.47 6.08 16.53
C LEU A 11 -28.94 6.06 16.61
N SER A 12 -28.39 5.08 17.33
CA SER A 12 -26.95 4.81 17.36
C SER A 12 -26.54 4.28 15.99
N ILE A 13 -26.22 5.19 15.06
CA ILE A 13 -25.55 4.87 13.80
C ILE A 13 -24.16 4.36 14.18
N SER A 14 -24.06 3.04 14.35
CA SER A 14 -22.77 2.34 14.31
C SER A 14 -22.24 2.50 12.89
N CYS A 15 -21.51 3.58 12.65
CA CYS A 15 -20.71 3.75 11.46
C CYS A 15 -19.59 2.71 11.54
N CYS A 16 -19.86 1.51 11.02
CA CYS A 16 -18.81 0.57 10.67
C CYS A 16 -17.92 1.31 9.68
N LEU A 17 -16.81 1.85 10.18
CA LEU A 17 -15.68 2.27 9.36
C LEU A 17 -15.22 1.01 8.62
N VAL A 18 -15.78 0.77 7.44
CA VAL A 18 -15.32 -0.28 6.55
C VAL A 18 -13.91 0.14 6.16
N ALA A 19 -12.91 -0.50 6.76
CA ALA A 19 -11.52 -0.33 6.35
C ALA A 19 -11.47 -0.58 4.84
N GLN A 20 -11.10 0.46 4.08
CA GLN A 20 -11.05 0.35 2.63
C GLN A 20 -10.04 -0.73 2.25
N SER A 21 -10.43 -1.61 1.32
CA SER A 21 -9.58 -2.72 0.89
C SER A 21 -8.37 -2.20 0.11
N PRO A 22 -7.15 -2.71 0.37
CA PRO A 22 -5.96 -2.37 -0.42
C PRO A 22 -5.95 -3.01 -1.81
N VAL A 23 -6.88 -3.93 -2.09
CA VAL A 23 -6.96 -4.63 -3.39
C VAL A 23 -7.13 -3.64 -4.55
N GLY A 24 -6.28 -3.78 -5.56
CA GLY A 24 -6.26 -2.92 -6.74
C GLY A 24 -4.86 -2.71 -7.29
N SER A 25 -4.78 -1.87 -8.32
CA SER A 25 -3.53 -1.46 -8.96
C SER A 25 -3.13 -0.06 -8.50
N TRP A 26 -1.87 0.07 -8.12
CA TRP A 26 -1.33 1.26 -7.48
C TRP A 26 0.00 1.66 -8.12
N LYS A 27 0.27 2.95 -8.20
CA LYS A 27 1.61 3.47 -8.49
C LYS A 27 2.23 4.00 -7.21
N VAL A 28 3.49 3.68 -6.96
CA VAL A 28 4.26 4.43 -5.97
C VAL A 28 4.44 5.85 -6.50
N VAL A 29 4.27 6.85 -5.64
CA VAL A 29 4.49 8.26 -5.97
C VAL A 29 5.53 8.92 -5.06
N SER A 30 5.86 8.30 -3.94
CA SER A 30 6.92 8.71 -3.04
C SER A 30 7.30 7.55 -2.13
N GLU A 31 8.59 7.40 -1.85
CA GLU A 31 9.11 6.44 -0.89
C GLU A 31 10.19 7.12 -0.04
N ILE A 32 9.78 7.60 1.14
CA ILE A 32 10.68 8.31 2.05
C ILE A 32 11.40 7.31 2.92
N ASN A 33 12.70 7.19 2.73
CA ASN A 33 13.60 6.38 3.52
C ASN A 33 14.50 7.26 4.39
N GLU A 34 15.09 6.67 5.42
CA GLU A 34 16.08 7.31 6.28
C GLU A 34 17.38 6.52 6.25
N TRP A 35 18.48 7.19 5.95
CA TRP A 35 19.82 6.60 5.95
C TRP A 35 20.77 7.54 6.69
N GLN A 36 21.45 7.03 7.72
CA GLN A 36 22.37 7.81 8.55
C GLN A 36 21.76 9.11 9.12
N GLY A 37 20.47 9.09 9.44
CA GLY A 37 19.73 10.25 9.96
C GLY A 37 19.22 11.23 8.90
N GLU A 38 19.56 11.01 7.63
CA GLU A 38 19.07 11.82 6.51
C GLU A 38 17.88 11.15 5.83
N LYS A 39 16.83 11.94 5.58
CA LYS A 39 15.65 11.50 4.84
C LYS A 39 15.78 11.83 3.38
N PHE A 40 15.45 10.87 2.52
CA PHE A 40 15.44 11.04 1.07
C PHE A 40 14.31 10.23 0.43
N ASP A 41 13.88 10.67 -0.75
CA ASP A 41 12.87 9.96 -1.54
C ASP A 41 13.55 9.02 -2.55
N SER A 42 13.60 7.72 -2.23
CA SER A 42 14.23 6.71 -3.09
C SER A 42 13.49 6.54 -4.41
N HIS A 43 12.17 6.71 -4.41
CA HIS A 43 11.37 6.61 -5.62
C HIS A 43 11.68 7.78 -6.57
N LYS A 44 11.76 9.00 -6.04
CA LYS A 44 12.19 10.17 -6.83
C LYS A 44 13.60 10.00 -7.38
N ALA A 45 14.53 9.46 -6.59
CA ALA A 45 15.89 9.17 -7.03
C ALA A 45 15.95 8.05 -8.09
N LEU A 46 15.08 7.04 -8.00
CA LEU A 46 14.95 6.01 -9.03
C LEU A 46 14.46 6.60 -10.34
N ILE A 47 13.41 7.43 -10.31
CA ILE A 47 12.83 8.03 -11.52
C ILE A 47 13.83 8.96 -12.22
N SER A 48 14.65 9.70 -11.47
CA SER A 48 15.65 10.59 -12.10
C SER A 48 16.68 9.82 -12.92
N GLN A 49 17.01 8.58 -12.53
CA GLN A 49 17.93 7.70 -13.25
C GLN A 49 17.21 6.82 -14.29
N ARG A 50 15.95 6.45 -14.01
CA ARG A 50 15.13 5.54 -14.82
C ARG A 50 13.69 6.04 -14.88
N PRO A 51 13.39 7.00 -15.78
CA PRO A 51 12.07 7.62 -15.86
C PRO A 51 10.92 6.63 -16.12
N CYS A 52 11.17 5.54 -16.84
CA CYS A 52 10.17 4.51 -17.12
C CYS A 52 9.62 3.83 -15.84
N ALA A 53 10.37 3.83 -14.74
CA ALA A 53 9.93 3.23 -13.48
C ALA A 53 8.70 3.93 -12.86
N ALA A 54 8.43 5.18 -13.24
CA ALA A 54 7.23 5.91 -12.83
C ALA A 54 5.92 5.27 -13.33
N ASN A 55 6.00 4.38 -14.33
CA ASN A 55 4.85 3.71 -14.94
C ASN A 55 4.68 2.27 -14.47
N ILE A 56 5.46 1.82 -13.48
CA ILE A 56 5.31 0.50 -12.87
C ILE A 56 4.10 0.47 -11.95
N ASN A 57 3.33 -0.60 -12.03
CA ASN A 57 2.16 -0.82 -11.21
C ASN A 57 2.47 -1.87 -10.14
N TYR A 58 2.01 -1.60 -8.93
CA TYR A 58 2.01 -2.53 -7.81
C TYR A 58 0.58 -3.02 -7.61
N VAL A 59 0.37 -4.32 -7.82
CA VAL A 59 -0.95 -4.94 -7.89
C VAL A 59 -1.16 -5.81 -6.66
N ILE A 60 -2.16 -5.43 -5.86
CA ILE A 60 -2.62 -6.18 -4.69
C ILE A 60 -3.85 -6.95 -5.12
N HIS A 61 -3.69 -8.26 -5.33
CA HIS A 61 -4.76 -9.12 -5.81
C HIS A 61 -5.63 -9.64 -4.66
N SER A 62 -6.91 -9.87 -4.92
CA SER A 62 -7.85 -10.46 -3.95
C SER A 62 -7.52 -11.90 -3.55
N ASP A 63 -6.66 -12.59 -4.32
CA ASP A 63 -6.16 -13.94 -4.03
C ASP A 63 -5.01 -13.98 -3.00
N GLY A 64 -4.65 -12.82 -2.42
CA GLY A 64 -3.58 -12.69 -1.43
C GLY A 64 -2.18 -12.48 -2.03
N THR A 65 -2.06 -12.33 -3.35
CA THR A 65 -0.76 -12.10 -4.00
C THR A 65 -0.46 -10.61 -4.21
N TYR A 66 0.83 -10.26 -4.11
CA TYR A 66 1.32 -8.90 -4.33
C TYR A 66 2.34 -8.91 -5.46
N ARG A 67 2.06 -8.19 -6.55
CA ARG A 67 2.91 -8.21 -7.75
C ARG A 67 3.36 -6.83 -8.13
N LEU A 68 4.50 -6.81 -8.81
CA LEU A 68 4.94 -5.68 -9.59
C LEU A 68 4.67 -6.04 -11.06
N ASP A 69 3.88 -5.21 -11.75
CA ASP A 69 3.61 -5.27 -13.19
C ASP A 69 4.35 -4.11 -13.88
N ALA A 70 5.38 -4.45 -14.63
CA ALA A 70 6.19 -3.50 -15.39
C ALA A 70 5.94 -3.61 -16.91
N SER A 71 5.00 -4.46 -17.36
CA SER A 71 4.75 -4.76 -18.78
C SER A 71 4.43 -3.52 -19.63
N LYS A 72 3.78 -2.51 -19.03
CA LYS A 72 3.41 -1.23 -19.68
C LYS A 72 4.27 -0.05 -19.23
N SER A 73 5.39 -0.31 -18.55
CA SER A 73 6.23 0.76 -17.98
C SER A 73 7.03 1.54 -19.04
N GLY A 74 7.29 0.91 -20.20
CA GLY A 74 8.23 1.42 -21.20
C GLY A 74 9.70 1.22 -20.83
N CYS A 75 10.01 0.44 -19.78
CA CYS A 75 11.37 0.05 -19.46
C CYS A 75 11.91 -1.03 -20.41
N ASP A 76 13.23 -1.21 -20.43
CA ASP A 76 13.86 -2.31 -21.16
C ASP A 76 13.43 -3.68 -20.62
N GLU A 77 13.37 -4.68 -21.50
CA GLU A 77 12.87 -6.02 -21.19
C GLU A 77 13.63 -6.69 -20.04
N LYS A 78 14.95 -6.48 -19.95
CA LYS A 78 15.77 -7.05 -18.87
C LYS A 78 15.33 -6.49 -17.53
N TYR A 79 15.16 -5.17 -17.43
CA TYR A 79 14.68 -4.53 -16.21
C TYR A 79 13.27 -4.99 -15.84
N ILE A 80 12.34 -5.05 -16.80
CA ILE A 80 10.97 -5.57 -16.59
C ILE A 80 11.04 -6.97 -15.96
N LYS A 81 11.75 -7.90 -16.60
CA LYS A 81 11.87 -9.29 -16.12
C LYS A 81 12.46 -9.39 -14.72
N ILE A 82 13.46 -8.56 -14.39
CA ILE A 82 14.07 -8.54 -13.06
C ILE A 82 13.05 -8.08 -12.03
N GLN A 83 12.37 -6.96 -12.28
CA GLN A 83 11.39 -6.40 -11.33
C GLN A 83 10.22 -7.37 -11.10
N GLU A 84 9.63 -7.92 -12.15
CA GLU A 84 8.52 -8.87 -12.03
C GLU A 84 8.94 -10.16 -11.30
N LYS A 85 10.17 -10.64 -11.56
CA LYS A 85 10.72 -11.80 -10.87
C LYS A 85 10.90 -11.56 -9.37
N LEU A 86 11.39 -10.39 -8.96
CA LEU A 86 11.59 -10.04 -7.55
C LEU A 86 10.29 -10.13 -6.72
N TYR A 87 9.15 -9.84 -7.32
CA TYR A 87 7.84 -9.86 -6.65
C TYR A 87 7.00 -11.12 -6.96
N SER A 88 7.53 -12.07 -7.74
CA SER A 88 6.77 -13.23 -8.23
C SER A 88 6.18 -14.10 -7.09
N GLU A 89 6.90 -14.21 -5.98
CA GLU A 89 6.51 -15.00 -4.79
C GLU A 89 6.04 -14.12 -3.62
N SER A 90 5.82 -12.83 -3.84
CA SER A 90 5.32 -11.92 -2.80
C SER A 90 3.83 -12.11 -2.55
N VAL A 91 3.47 -12.14 -1.27
CA VAL A 91 2.09 -12.28 -0.78
C VAL A 91 1.78 -11.19 0.23
N TRP A 92 0.49 -10.91 0.44
CA TRP A 92 0.05 -9.91 1.41
C TRP A 92 -1.03 -10.45 2.34
N THR A 93 -1.06 -9.90 3.56
CA THR A 93 -2.11 -10.13 4.54
C THR A 93 -2.42 -8.84 5.28
N VAL A 94 -3.66 -8.68 5.76
CA VAL A 94 -4.05 -7.55 6.62
C VAL A 94 -4.61 -8.06 7.94
N SER A 95 -4.17 -7.44 9.04
CA SER A 95 -4.73 -7.62 10.39
C SER A 95 -4.92 -6.24 11.02
N GLY A 96 -6.16 -5.76 11.10
CA GLY A 96 -6.44 -4.38 11.53
C GLY A 96 -5.90 -3.36 10.53
N ASP A 97 -5.10 -2.41 11.01
CA ASP A 97 -4.41 -1.39 10.20
C ASP A 97 -3.03 -1.84 9.73
N LEU A 98 -2.65 -3.10 9.97
CA LEU A 98 -1.34 -3.63 9.63
C LEU A 98 -1.40 -4.47 8.37
N ILE A 99 -0.68 -4.04 7.32
CA ILE A 99 -0.42 -4.85 6.13
C ILE A 99 0.97 -5.48 6.26
N THR A 100 1.06 -6.77 5.94
CA THR A 100 2.32 -7.52 5.88
C THR A 100 2.57 -7.93 4.44
N ILE A 101 3.76 -7.63 3.93
CA ILE A 101 4.25 -8.13 2.64
C ILE A 101 5.31 -9.19 2.93
N GLY A 102 4.96 -10.44 2.67
CA GLY A 102 5.79 -11.61 2.95
C GLY A 102 6.10 -12.41 1.70
N HIS A 103 6.65 -13.60 1.93
CA HIS A 103 6.96 -14.57 0.89
C HIS A 103 5.95 -15.72 0.92
N LYS A 104 5.58 -16.30 -0.24
CA LYS A 104 4.68 -17.46 -0.35
C LYS A 104 4.94 -18.58 0.66
N LYS A 105 6.21 -18.92 0.90
CA LYS A 105 6.62 -19.99 1.83
C LYS A 105 6.61 -19.58 3.31
N ALA A 106 6.58 -18.28 3.59
CA ALA A 106 6.54 -17.73 4.95
C ALA A 106 5.75 -16.40 4.96
N PRO A 107 4.42 -16.43 4.78
CA PRO A 107 3.61 -15.21 4.54
C PRO A 107 3.65 -14.18 5.68
N SER A 108 3.85 -14.63 6.91
CA SER A 108 3.94 -13.79 8.11
C SER A 108 5.33 -13.21 8.36
N VAL A 109 6.34 -13.70 7.64
CA VAL A 109 7.74 -13.24 7.73
C VAL A 109 7.98 -12.29 6.57
N GLY A 110 8.11 -11.01 6.88
CA GLY A 110 8.25 -9.97 5.87
C GLY A 110 8.12 -8.57 6.44
N GLN A 111 7.99 -7.61 5.54
CA GLN A 111 7.88 -6.20 5.90
C GLN A 111 6.47 -5.89 6.39
N LYS A 112 6.38 -5.15 7.49
CA LYS A 112 5.12 -4.77 8.12
C LYS A 112 4.95 -3.25 8.07
N TYR A 113 3.76 -2.83 7.69
CA TYR A 113 3.41 -1.42 7.58
C TYR A 113 2.06 -1.17 8.21
N LYS A 114 1.95 -0.05 8.95
CA LYS A 114 0.63 0.53 9.20
C LYS A 114 0.15 1.17 7.91
N PHE A 115 -1.00 0.74 7.39
CA PHE A 115 -1.56 1.31 6.17
C PHE A 115 -2.84 2.10 6.41
N SER A 116 -3.04 3.12 5.61
CA SER A 116 -4.30 3.84 5.52
C SER A 116 -4.63 4.13 4.06
N ILE A 117 -5.93 4.19 3.76
CA ILE A 117 -6.43 4.52 2.44
C ILE A 117 -7.45 5.64 2.59
N ASN A 118 -7.29 6.68 1.79
CA ASN A 118 -8.24 7.77 1.67
C ASN A 118 -8.45 8.09 0.19
N GLY A 119 -9.59 7.65 -0.35
CA GLY A 119 -9.92 7.78 -1.76
C GLY A 119 -8.90 7.03 -2.63
N ASN A 120 -8.22 7.76 -3.51
CA ASN A 120 -7.23 7.19 -4.42
C ASN A 120 -5.80 7.20 -3.86
N ARG A 121 -5.62 7.53 -2.58
CA ARG A 121 -4.30 7.58 -1.94
C ARG A 121 -4.19 6.51 -0.87
N MET A 122 -3.13 5.71 -0.94
CA MET A 122 -2.77 4.74 0.10
C MET A 122 -1.38 5.07 0.66
N VAL A 123 -1.22 5.01 1.98
CA VAL A 123 0.05 5.30 2.66
C VAL A 123 0.43 4.13 3.54
N TRP A 124 1.65 3.62 3.37
CA TRP A 124 2.24 2.56 4.18
C TRP A 124 3.38 3.15 5.02
N LYS A 125 3.25 3.11 6.34
CA LYS A 125 4.28 3.55 7.29
C LYS A 125 4.96 2.34 7.91
N GLY A 126 6.26 2.20 7.70
CA GLY A 126 7.06 1.09 8.23
C GLY A 126 7.00 1.03 9.75
N THR A 127 6.94 -0.18 10.30
CA THR A 127 6.94 -0.40 11.75
C THR A 127 8.34 -0.59 12.34
N GLU A 128 9.34 -0.86 11.50
CA GLU A 128 10.72 -1.19 11.89
C GLU A 128 11.74 -0.47 10.97
N GLY A 129 11.52 0.82 10.73
CA GLY A 129 12.48 1.66 9.99
C GLY A 129 12.42 1.58 8.45
N GLN A 130 11.44 0.88 7.86
CA GLN A 130 11.27 0.74 6.40
C GLN A 130 10.84 2.03 5.67
N GLY A 131 10.80 3.18 6.35
CA GLY A 131 10.34 4.42 5.76
C GLY A 131 8.82 4.52 5.56
N THR A 132 8.40 5.41 4.67
CA THR A 132 6.98 5.62 4.32
C THR A 132 6.79 5.58 2.82
N ILE A 133 5.95 4.66 2.36
CA ILE A 133 5.59 4.52 0.94
C ILE A 133 4.22 5.14 0.72
N THR A 134 4.12 5.97 -0.30
CA THR A 134 2.87 6.57 -0.73
C THR A 134 2.51 6.03 -2.11
N TYR A 135 1.26 5.59 -2.24
CA TYR A 135 0.67 5.05 -3.44
C TYR A 135 -0.48 5.91 -3.94
N GLN A 136 -0.66 5.91 -5.26
CA GLN A 136 -1.76 6.51 -6.00
C GLN A 136 -2.49 5.42 -6.78
N LYS A 137 -3.83 5.37 -6.66
CA LYS A 137 -4.67 4.42 -7.38
C LYS A 137 -4.71 4.76 -8.88
N ILE A 138 -4.77 3.72 -9.71
CA ILE A 138 -4.89 3.79 -11.17
C ILE A 138 -6.36 3.69 -11.58
#